data_AF-A0A953WFL3-F1
#
_entry.id   AF-A0A953WFL3-F1
#
_cell.length_a   1.000
_cell.length_b   1.000
_cell.length_c   1.000
_cell.angle_alpha   90.00
_cell.angle_beta   90.00
_cell.angle_gamma   90.00
#
_symmetry.space_group_name_H-M   'P 1'
#
loop_
_entity.id
_entity.type
_entity.pdbx_description
1 polymer ?
#
loop_
_entity_poly.entity_id
_entity_poly.type
_entity_poly.pdbx_seq_one_letter_code
_entity_poly.pdbx_strand_id
1 'polypeptide(L)'
;MERLSKVPHWLGSICLLGVVACGGGGSGGTSRPPPNQPPAFSGSASVDVEENTAGAFYTVSVADPDGDSLTLRVVPGGDEDALTIDLTARTIAFASPPNFEAPIDGNADNIYDLTLEARDPGGLTATLRLAVTVTDIVEQVSLERVGTGFSAPLFVTGLPDSDQLVVLQKAGRARLLNPQNGAIGSVDFLDVSGSISTNGERGLLGMAFSPDFATDGTLFVNVTNSAGDTEIRRYRMFSGSSEQVDPSSEDVILTIPQEQANHNGGWLDFGPDGLLYIAMGDGGGGGDPLERAQDPNYLLGKMLRIDVTSDDFPADPGRDYAIPAGNAFPGGAGGLPEIYALGLRNPFRCSFDSVTGELFIADVGQNAIEEVNRLGTGEGGVNFGWDNLEGTQIFEGPDDASFRDPVLQYFHGSGADQGNSITGGYVYRGNVDAIRDHYVFADFVNSNVWSVPEADLVNGATVDVSASMRLNDQLSPDQGSLSNVSSFGEDSNGNFYIVSYSTGDIFRFVSAP
;
A
#
# COMPACT_ATOMS: atom_id res chain seq x y z
N MET A 1 2.95 37.78 61.21
CA MET A 1 1.67 38.20 61.83
C MET A 1 0.86 36.93 61.98
N GLU A 2 1.01 36.20 63.09
CA GLU A 2 0.23 36.33 64.34
C GLU A 2 -1.26 36.05 64.13
N ARG A 3 -1.99 35.25 64.92
CA ARG A 3 -1.73 34.32 66.04
C ARG A 3 -3.12 33.78 66.48
N LEU A 4 -3.17 32.53 66.97
CA LEU A 4 -4.05 32.01 68.06
C LEU A 4 -5.57 31.88 67.76
N SER A 5 -6.40 30.97 68.31
CA SER A 5 -6.39 29.95 69.39
C SER A 5 -7.76 29.24 69.32
N LYS A 6 -7.94 27.90 69.27
CA LYS A 6 -7.98 26.86 70.33
C LYS A 6 -9.05 26.96 71.47
N VAL A 7 -10.12 26.15 71.33
CA VAL A 7 -10.83 25.21 72.28
C VAL A 7 -11.91 25.73 73.31
N PRO A 8 -12.71 24.87 74.03
CA PRO A 8 -14.11 24.39 73.77
C PRO A 8 -15.12 24.51 74.97
N HIS A 9 -16.36 24.00 74.83
CA HIS A 9 -17.22 23.37 75.90
C HIS A 9 -18.36 22.56 75.20
N TRP A 10 -18.59 21.24 75.36
CA TRP A 10 -19.05 20.35 76.46
C TRP A 10 -20.48 20.55 76.98
N LEU A 11 -21.36 19.56 76.72
CA LEU A 11 -22.48 18.99 77.51
C LEU A 11 -23.26 18.06 76.55
N GLY A 12 -23.51 16.77 76.76
CA GLY A 12 -23.45 15.92 77.94
C GLY A 12 -24.81 15.25 78.15
N SER A 13 -24.83 13.90 78.08
CA SER A 13 -25.83 12.99 78.70
C SER A 13 -27.18 12.78 77.97
N ILE A 14 -27.83 11.61 78.00
CA ILE A 14 -27.60 10.29 78.63
C ILE A 14 -28.53 9.29 77.93
N CYS A 15 -28.07 8.04 77.81
CA CYS A 15 -28.82 6.88 77.35
C CYS A 15 -29.68 6.31 78.50
N LEU A 16 -30.95 5.96 78.25
CA LEU A 16 -31.69 5.03 79.13
C LEU A 16 -32.65 4.15 78.31
N LEU A 17 -32.33 2.85 78.27
CA LEU A 17 -33.23 1.77 77.90
C LEU A 17 -34.28 1.56 79.01
N GLY A 18 -35.53 1.35 78.61
CA GLY A 18 -36.60 0.83 79.46
C GLY A 18 -37.58 0.01 78.62
N VAL A 19 -37.48 -1.31 78.71
CA VAL A 19 -38.43 -2.27 78.14
C VAL A 19 -39.57 -2.48 79.14
N VAL A 20 -40.83 -2.33 78.74
CA VAL A 20 -41.96 -3.21 79.18
C VAL A 20 -43.03 -3.23 78.09
N ALA A 21 -43.55 -4.43 77.87
CA ALA A 21 -44.42 -4.85 76.80
C ALA A 21 -45.94 -4.75 77.10
N CYS A 22 -46.68 -4.91 75.99
CA CYS A 22 -48.02 -5.50 75.80
C CYS A 22 -49.29 -4.63 75.82
N GLY A 23 -50.08 -4.85 74.76
CA GLY A 23 -51.50 -4.48 74.58
C GLY A 23 -51.67 -3.42 73.50
N GLY A 24 -51.90 -3.72 72.21
CA GLY A 24 -52.93 -4.61 71.68
C GLY A 24 -54.02 -3.74 71.03
N GLY A 25 -53.96 -3.57 69.71
CA GLY A 25 -54.92 -2.76 68.95
C GLY A 25 -54.65 -2.82 67.45
N GLY A 26 -55.04 -3.92 66.83
CA GLY A 26 -54.94 -4.12 65.39
C GLY A 26 -55.86 -3.17 64.64
N SER A 27 -55.29 -2.42 63.71
CA SER A 27 -55.94 -2.01 62.47
C SER A 27 -55.00 -2.41 61.35
N GLY A 28 -55.25 -3.57 60.75
CA GLY A 28 -54.52 -4.08 59.61
C GLY A 28 -54.76 -3.20 58.39
N GLY A 29 -54.00 -2.12 58.27
CA GLY A 29 -53.71 -1.51 56.99
C GLY A 29 -52.58 -2.32 56.37
N THR A 30 -52.91 -3.24 55.47
CA THR A 30 -51.92 -3.82 54.56
C THR A 30 -51.38 -2.65 53.72
N SER A 31 -50.26 -2.03 54.13
CA SER A 31 -49.53 -1.15 53.23
C SER A 31 -49.06 -2.04 52.10
N ARG A 32 -49.76 -1.96 50.96
CA ARG A 32 -49.38 -2.65 49.74
C ARG A 32 -47.88 -2.39 49.53
N PRO A 33 -47.03 -3.42 49.33
CA PRO A 33 -45.64 -3.18 48.98
C PRO A 33 -45.60 -2.21 47.79
N PRO A 34 -44.61 -1.30 47.74
CA PRO A 34 -44.50 -0.37 46.62
C PRO A 34 -44.60 -1.15 45.30
N PRO A 35 -45.29 -0.60 44.29
CA PRO A 35 -45.43 -1.28 43.01
C PRO A 35 -44.04 -1.47 42.39
N ASN A 36 -43.76 -2.69 41.92
CA ASN A 36 -42.53 -3.04 41.19
C ASN A 36 -42.30 -2.07 40.03
N GLN A 37 -41.09 -1.55 39.93
CA GLN A 37 -40.66 -0.57 38.94
C GLN A 37 -39.74 -1.24 37.92
N PRO A 38 -39.77 -0.81 36.64
CA PRO A 38 -38.88 -1.37 35.65
C PRO A 38 -37.41 -0.98 35.95
N PRO A 39 -36.44 -1.76 35.46
CA PRO A 39 -35.04 -1.37 35.44
C PRO A 39 -34.84 -0.03 34.73
N ALA A 40 -33.72 0.66 35.00
CA ALA A 40 -33.36 1.89 34.33
C ALA A 40 -31.87 1.93 33.96
N PHE A 41 -31.59 2.23 32.69
CA PHE A 41 -30.25 2.59 32.24
C PHE A 41 -29.94 4.04 32.62
N SER A 42 -28.70 4.31 33.02
CA SER A 42 -28.24 5.65 33.41
C SER A 42 -27.02 6.13 32.62
N GLY A 43 -26.54 5.36 31.65
CA GLY A 43 -25.48 5.76 30.71
C GLY A 43 -26.02 6.55 29.52
N SER A 44 -25.13 7.23 28.80
CA SER A 44 -25.46 7.92 27.55
C SER A 44 -25.98 6.92 26.49
N ALA A 45 -26.94 7.34 25.68
CA ALA A 45 -27.46 6.58 24.54
C ALA A 45 -26.61 6.76 23.25
N SER A 46 -25.58 7.58 23.33
CA SER A 46 -24.56 7.71 22.29
C SER A 46 -23.18 7.90 22.92
N VAL A 47 -22.15 7.50 22.18
CA VAL A 47 -20.76 7.73 22.53
C VAL A 47 -19.96 7.93 21.25
N ASP A 48 -19.06 8.91 21.28
CA ASP A 48 -18.07 9.10 20.22
C ASP A 48 -16.80 8.36 20.65
N VAL A 49 -16.23 7.58 19.74
CA VAL A 49 -15.02 6.79 19.96
C VAL A 49 -14.06 7.15 18.85
N GLU A 50 -12.91 7.68 19.22
CA GLU A 50 -11.85 7.92 18.24
C GLU A 50 -11.44 6.59 17.59
N GLU A 51 -11.13 6.62 16.30
CA GLU A 51 -10.61 5.43 15.63
C GLU A 51 -9.32 4.92 16.27
N ASN A 52 -8.89 3.71 15.92
CA ASN A 52 -7.76 3.03 16.52
C ASN A 52 -7.90 2.75 18.04
N THR A 53 -9.04 3.09 18.67
CA THR A 53 -9.29 2.83 20.10
C THR A 53 -9.22 1.34 20.41
N ALA A 54 -8.29 0.98 21.30
CA ALA A 54 -8.15 -0.37 21.84
C ALA A 54 -8.79 -0.50 23.22
N GLY A 55 -9.51 -1.60 23.44
CA GLY A 55 -10.11 -1.93 24.73
C GLY A 55 -11.52 -1.34 24.93
N ALA A 56 -11.99 -1.37 26.17
CA ALA A 56 -13.36 -0.97 26.49
C ALA A 56 -13.52 0.56 26.46
N PHE A 57 -14.47 1.03 25.66
CA PHE A 57 -14.81 2.44 25.51
C PHE A 57 -16.11 2.82 26.24
N TYR A 58 -16.97 1.84 26.56
CA TYR A 58 -18.25 2.09 27.21
C TYR A 58 -18.51 1.13 28.38
N THR A 59 -19.09 1.64 29.47
CA THR A 59 -19.53 0.84 30.62
C THR A 59 -21.05 0.95 30.81
N VAL A 60 -21.73 -0.19 30.76
CA VAL A 60 -23.19 -0.29 30.89
C VAL A 60 -23.62 -0.02 32.33
N SER A 61 -24.28 1.11 32.53
CA SER A 61 -24.85 1.48 33.83
C SER A 61 -26.35 1.24 33.84
N VAL A 62 -26.77 0.25 34.63
CA VAL A 62 -28.18 -0.16 34.77
C VAL A 62 -28.44 -0.63 36.20
N ALA A 63 -29.57 -0.21 36.76
CA ALA A 63 -30.02 -0.56 38.09
C ALA A 63 -31.54 -0.73 38.12
N ASP A 64 -32.01 -1.49 39.09
CA ASP A 64 -33.42 -1.60 39.40
C ASP A 64 -33.75 -0.68 40.60
N PRO A 65 -34.78 0.19 40.53
CA PRO A 65 -35.18 1.03 41.66
C PRO A 65 -35.54 0.25 42.93
N ASP A 66 -35.99 -1.00 42.79
CA ASP A 66 -36.36 -1.88 43.90
C ASP A 66 -35.17 -2.71 44.42
N GLY A 67 -34.00 -2.61 43.76
CA GLY A 67 -32.76 -3.30 44.14
C GLY A 67 -32.69 -4.76 43.65
N ASP A 68 -33.56 -5.14 42.73
CA ASP A 68 -33.63 -6.49 42.17
C ASP A 68 -32.43 -6.84 41.28
N SER A 69 -32.13 -8.14 41.22
CA SER A 69 -31.10 -8.67 40.31
C SER A 69 -31.61 -8.64 38.86
N LEU A 70 -30.78 -8.13 37.96
CA LEU A 70 -31.14 -7.96 36.55
C LEU A 70 -30.56 -9.06 35.66
N THR A 71 -31.33 -9.45 34.64
CA THR A 71 -30.81 -10.21 33.49
C THR A 71 -30.60 -9.25 32.33
N LEU A 72 -29.40 -9.25 31.75
CA LEU A 72 -29.05 -8.46 30.58
C LEU A 72 -28.93 -9.35 29.35
N ARG A 73 -29.32 -8.82 28.18
CA ARG A 73 -29.03 -9.44 26.89
C ARG A 73 -28.84 -8.40 25.80
N VAL A 74 -28.10 -8.78 24.76
CA VAL A 74 -28.07 -8.07 23.48
C VAL A 74 -29.34 -8.42 22.70
N VAL A 75 -29.97 -7.42 22.10
CA VAL A 75 -31.05 -7.59 21.13
C VAL A 75 -30.42 -7.48 19.75
N PRO A 76 -30.49 -8.54 18.91
CA PRO A 76 -29.85 -8.53 17.60
C PRO A 76 -30.30 -7.37 16.72
N GLY A 77 -29.33 -6.69 16.09
CA GLY A 77 -29.56 -5.44 15.35
C GLY A 77 -28.73 -5.30 14.07
N GLY A 78 -27.57 -5.94 13.99
CA GLY A 78 -26.70 -5.96 12.80
C GLY A 78 -25.23 -5.76 13.13
N ASP A 79 -24.92 -4.88 14.08
CA ASP A 79 -23.54 -4.45 14.35
C ASP A 79 -22.91 -5.14 15.57
N GLU A 80 -23.64 -6.02 16.26
CA GLU A 80 -23.14 -6.68 17.48
C GLU A 80 -21.88 -7.53 17.27
N ASP A 81 -21.63 -8.02 16.04
CA ASP A 81 -20.45 -8.83 15.71
C ASP A 81 -19.16 -7.99 15.61
N ALA A 82 -19.28 -6.67 15.40
CA ALA A 82 -18.14 -5.74 15.42
C ALA A 82 -17.67 -5.41 16.85
N LEU A 83 -18.42 -5.84 17.88
CA LEU A 83 -18.23 -5.46 19.27
C LEU A 83 -17.92 -6.67 20.17
N THR A 84 -17.04 -6.46 21.14
CA THR A 84 -16.87 -7.37 22.28
C THR A 84 -17.70 -6.85 23.47
N ILE A 85 -18.76 -7.58 23.82
CA ILE A 85 -19.74 -7.18 24.85
C ILE A 85 -19.64 -8.13 26.04
N ASP A 86 -19.06 -7.66 27.14
CA ASP A 86 -19.04 -8.39 28.42
C ASP A 86 -20.16 -7.88 29.33
N LEU A 87 -21.28 -8.60 29.38
CA LEU A 87 -22.43 -8.25 30.22
C LEU A 87 -22.19 -8.50 31.72
N THR A 88 -21.18 -9.30 32.09
CA THR A 88 -20.82 -9.57 33.48
C THR A 88 -19.95 -8.43 34.03
N ALA A 89 -18.92 -8.04 33.28
CA ALA A 89 -18.09 -6.87 33.58
C ALA A 89 -18.80 -5.55 33.23
N ARG A 90 -19.88 -5.62 32.46
CA ARG A 90 -20.67 -4.48 31.94
C ARG A 90 -19.84 -3.55 31.06
N THR A 91 -18.95 -4.09 30.24
CA THR A 91 -18.06 -3.33 29.35
C THR A 91 -18.32 -3.66 27.90
N ILE A 92 -18.15 -2.65 27.03
CA ILE A 92 -18.21 -2.78 25.58
C ILE A 92 -16.90 -2.26 25.00
N ALA A 93 -16.32 -3.05 24.10
CA ALA A 93 -15.14 -2.74 23.30
C ALA A 93 -15.43 -3.07 21.83
N PHE A 94 -14.62 -2.59 20.90
CA PHE A 94 -14.61 -3.14 19.55
C PHE A 94 -13.88 -4.49 19.53
N ALA A 95 -14.27 -5.40 18.63
CA ALA A 95 -13.61 -6.70 18.45
C ALA A 95 -12.19 -6.56 17.87
N SER A 96 -11.99 -5.55 17.02
CA SER A 96 -10.71 -5.02 16.54
C SER A 96 -10.75 -3.50 16.63
N PRO A 97 -9.62 -2.79 16.80
CA PRO A 97 -9.62 -1.33 16.74
C PRO A 97 -10.40 -0.84 15.50
N PRO A 98 -11.36 0.10 15.67
CA PRO A 98 -12.15 0.60 14.54
C PRO A 98 -11.26 1.42 13.61
N ASN A 99 -11.54 1.36 12.31
CA ASN A 99 -10.91 2.20 11.27
C ASN A 99 -12.03 3.01 10.60
N PHE A 100 -11.89 4.33 10.58
CA PHE A 100 -12.97 5.22 10.13
C PHE A 100 -13.22 5.13 8.61
N GLU A 101 -12.18 4.79 7.84
CA GLU A 101 -12.19 4.74 6.37
C GLU A 101 -12.60 3.37 5.81
N ALA A 102 -12.64 2.35 6.67
CA ALA A 102 -13.06 0.99 6.37
C ALA A 102 -14.02 0.48 7.46
N PRO A 103 -15.19 1.12 7.62
CA PRO A 103 -16.15 0.75 8.65
C PRO A 103 -16.70 -0.65 8.35
N ILE A 104 -16.88 -1.43 9.42
CA ILE A 104 -17.41 -2.80 9.36
C ILE A 104 -18.86 -2.88 9.87
N ASP A 105 -19.47 -1.74 10.16
CA ASP A 105 -20.91 -1.65 10.45
C ASP A 105 -21.74 -2.02 9.22
N GLY A 106 -22.99 -2.43 9.45
CA GLY A 106 -23.83 -3.03 8.40
C GLY A 106 -24.17 -2.09 7.24
N ASN A 107 -23.99 -0.79 7.40
CA ASN A 107 -24.32 0.27 6.46
C ASN A 107 -23.12 1.16 6.05
N ALA A 108 -21.91 0.91 6.58
CA ALA A 108 -20.70 1.67 6.28
C ALA A 108 -20.82 3.18 6.58
N ASP A 109 -21.54 3.58 7.64
CA ASP A 109 -21.75 4.99 7.98
C ASP A 109 -21.01 5.48 9.25
N ASN A 110 -20.15 4.62 9.81
CA ASN A 110 -19.37 4.84 11.02
C ASN A 110 -20.21 4.95 12.31
N ILE A 111 -21.46 4.46 12.29
CA ILE A 111 -22.36 4.45 13.44
C ILE A 111 -22.79 3.01 13.74
N TYR A 112 -22.19 2.44 14.79
CA TYR A 112 -22.50 1.08 15.22
C TYR A 112 -23.68 1.09 16.20
N ASP A 113 -24.80 0.48 15.80
CA ASP A 113 -26.04 0.44 16.56
C ASP A 113 -26.13 -0.82 17.45
N LEU A 114 -26.07 -0.63 18.78
CA LEU A 114 -26.22 -1.70 19.75
C LEU A 114 -27.49 -1.54 20.58
N THR A 115 -28.32 -2.59 20.66
CA THR A 115 -29.48 -2.60 21.55
C THR A 115 -29.29 -3.57 22.73
N LEU A 116 -29.43 -3.07 23.97
CA LEU A 116 -29.40 -3.87 25.19
C LEU A 116 -30.78 -3.89 25.87
N GLU A 117 -31.23 -5.06 26.34
CA GLU A 117 -32.41 -5.20 27.20
C GLU A 117 -32.00 -5.62 28.61
N ALA A 118 -32.53 -4.91 29.61
CA ALA A 118 -32.50 -5.30 31.02
C ALA A 118 -33.89 -5.77 31.44
N ARG A 119 -33.95 -6.88 32.19
CA ARG A 119 -35.18 -7.48 32.69
C ARG A 119 -35.08 -7.77 34.18
N ASP A 120 -36.12 -7.40 34.92
CA ASP A 120 -36.28 -7.74 36.34
C ASP A 120 -36.97 -9.13 36.51
N PRO A 121 -37.00 -9.70 37.73
CA PRO A 121 -37.72 -10.96 38.00
C PRO A 121 -39.25 -10.84 37.86
N GLY A 122 -39.80 -9.62 37.96
CA GLY A 122 -41.23 -9.30 37.75
C GLY A 122 -41.67 -9.32 36.29
N GLY A 123 -40.73 -9.39 35.35
CA GLY A 123 -40.93 -9.41 33.91
C GLY A 123 -40.95 -8.02 33.24
N LEU A 124 -40.74 -6.92 33.98
CA LEU A 124 -40.60 -5.59 33.42
C LEU A 124 -39.23 -5.44 32.76
N THR A 125 -39.17 -4.57 31.75
CA THR A 125 -37.95 -4.37 30.96
C THR A 125 -37.63 -2.91 30.75
N ALA A 126 -36.35 -2.65 30.49
CA ALA A 126 -35.85 -1.42 29.89
C ALA A 126 -34.93 -1.74 28.73
N THR A 127 -34.84 -0.82 27.78
CA THR A 127 -34.00 -0.95 26.59
C THR A 127 -33.08 0.26 26.47
N LEU A 128 -31.81 0.02 26.18
CA LEU A 128 -30.85 1.02 25.73
C LEU A 128 -30.59 0.77 24.24
N ARG A 129 -30.77 1.81 23.42
CA ARG A 129 -30.25 1.86 22.06
C ARG A 129 -29.02 2.75 22.11
N LEU A 130 -27.85 2.17 21.95
CA LEU A 130 -26.56 2.84 21.99
C LEU A 130 -26.08 3.01 20.55
N ALA A 131 -25.88 4.27 20.14
CA ALA A 131 -25.17 4.60 18.90
C ALA A 131 -23.70 4.87 19.24
N VAL A 132 -22.78 4.12 18.64
CA VAL A 132 -21.34 4.32 18.79
C VAL A 132 -20.82 4.95 17.50
N THR A 133 -20.56 6.25 17.53
CA THR A 133 -19.98 6.97 16.39
C THR A 133 -18.47 6.81 16.43
N VAL A 134 -17.88 6.21 15.40
CA VAL A 134 -16.42 6.27 15.22
C VAL A 134 -16.08 7.65 14.66
N THR A 135 -15.10 8.33 15.26
CA THR A 135 -14.61 9.62 14.77
C THR A 135 -13.21 9.48 14.20
N ASP A 136 -13.03 10.04 13.02
CA ASP A 136 -11.77 10.18 12.29
C ASP A 136 -10.69 10.85 13.17
N ILE A 137 -9.51 10.24 13.24
CA ILE A 137 -8.27 10.88 13.64
C ILE A 137 -7.45 11.11 12.38
N VAL A 138 -7.05 12.35 12.10
CA VAL A 138 -6.11 12.61 11.00
C VAL A 138 -4.75 11.96 11.30
N GLU A 139 -4.47 10.79 10.72
CA GLU A 139 -3.14 10.20 10.80
C GLU A 139 -2.16 10.85 9.84
N GLN A 140 -0.90 10.91 10.28
CA GLN A 140 0.22 11.26 9.42
C GLN A 140 0.82 10.00 8.81
N VAL A 141 1.35 10.13 7.61
CA VAL A 141 2.17 9.07 7.02
C VAL A 141 3.55 9.05 7.68
N SER A 142 4.01 7.86 8.07
CA SER A 142 5.33 7.63 8.63
C SER A 142 5.99 6.39 8.01
N LEU A 143 7.25 6.15 8.36
CA LEU A 143 8.04 5.01 7.87
C LEU A 143 8.53 4.16 9.04
N GLU A 144 8.28 2.86 8.95
CA GLU A 144 8.86 1.85 9.84
C GLU A 144 9.94 1.08 9.09
N ARG A 145 11.17 1.02 9.61
CA ARG A 145 12.23 0.22 8.99
C ARG A 145 12.00 -1.26 9.24
N VAL A 146 11.70 -1.99 8.16
CA VAL A 146 11.44 -3.43 8.18
C VAL A 146 12.64 -4.27 7.75
N GLY A 147 13.66 -3.68 7.13
CA GLY A 147 14.88 -4.40 6.72
C GLY A 147 16.08 -3.47 6.54
N THR A 148 17.30 -4.00 6.69
CA THR A 148 18.55 -3.25 6.54
C THR A 148 19.71 -4.16 6.10
N GLY A 149 20.76 -3.57 5.53
CA GLY A 149 21.97 -4.28 5.13
C GLY A 149 21.95 -4.83 3.70
N PHE A 150 20.99 -4.39 2.87
CA PHE A 150 20.99 -4.69 1.44
C PHE A 150 22.05 -3.84 0.70
N SER A 151 22.65 -4.39 -0.33
CA SER A 151 23.64 -3.69 -1.16
C SER A 151 22.98 -3.24 -2.46
N ALA A 152 22.84 -1.92 -2.65
CA ALA A 152 22.23 -1.34 -3.84
C ALA A 152 20.88 -2.01 -4.19
N PRO A 153 19.92 -2.04 -3.24
CA PRO A 153 18.61 -2.62 -3.50
C PRO A 153 17.89 -1.81 -4.59
N LEU A 154 17.31 -2.50 -5.56
CA LEU A 154 16.64 -1.89 -6.71
C LEU A 154 15.16 -2.19 -6.76
N PHE A 155 14.67 -3.25 -6.12
CA PHE A 155 13.27 -3.64 -6.23
C PHE A 155 12.85 -4.41 -4.99
N VAL A 156 11.57 -4.27 -4.62
CA VAL A 156 10.94 -5.03 -3.53
C VAL A 156 9.53 -5.42 -3.95
N THR A 157 9.11 -6.64 -3.62
CA THR A 157 7.74 -7.12 -3.86
C THR A 157 7.40 -8.22 -2.84
N GLY A 158 6.13 -8.40 -2.51
CA GLY A 158 5.67 -9.56 -1.74
C GLY A 158 5.91 -10.87 -2.50
N LEU A 159 6.39 -11.89 -1.78
CA LEU A 159 6.38 -13.26 -2.29
C LEU A 159 4.93 -13.78 -2.21
N PRO A 160 4.29 -14.21 -3.31
CA PRO A 160 2.92 -14.69 -3.26
C PRO A 160 2.75 -15.85 -2.27
N ASP A 161 1.59 -15.89 -1.61
CA ASP A 161 1.25 -16.86 -0.55
C ASP A 161 2.22 -16.90 0.65
N SER A 162 2.93 -15.80 0.89
CA SER A 162 3.89 -15.64 1.99
C SER A 162 3.81 -14.24 2.59
N ASP A 163 4.20 -14.11 3.86
CA ASP A 163 4.39 -12.81 4.53
C ASP A 163 5.79 -12.21 4.28
N GLN A 164 6.59 -12.86 3.42
CA GLN A 164 7.95 -12.42 3.10
C GLN A 164 8.00 -11.52 1.87
N LEU A 165 9.02 -10.67 1.82
CA LEU A 165 9.34 -9.84 0.66
C LEU A 165 10.55 -10.41 -0.07
N VAL A 166 10.57 -10.28 -1.40
CA VAL A 166 11.76 -10.46 -2.22
C VAL A 166 12.39 -9.10 -2.47
N VAL A 167 13.66 -8.93 -2.10
CA VAL A 167 14.45 -7.71 -2.34
C VAL A 167 15.54 -8.00 -3.36
N LEU A 168 15.51 -7.31 -4.50
CA LEU A 168 16.53 -7.41 -5.54
C LEU A 168 17.69 -6.47 -5.26
N GLN A 169 18.91 -6.98 -5.41
CA GLN A 169 20.14 -6.19 -5.38
C GLN A 169 20.76 -6.14 -6.78
N LYS A 170 21.21 -4.95 -7.19
CA LYS A 170 21.78 -4.69 -8.52
C LYS A 170 22.83 -5.71 -8.96
N ALA A 171 23.62 -6.20 -8.01
CA ALA A 171 24.71 -7.15 -8.24
C ALA A 171 24.27 -8.59 -8.56
N GLY A 172 22.96 -8.85 -8.71
CA GLY A 172 22.45 -10.14 -9.18
C GLY A 172 21.93 -11.07 -8.10
N ARG A 173 21.60 -10.55 -6.91
CA ARG A 173 21.07 -11.36 -5.80
C ARG A 173 19.68 -10.89 -5.40
N ALA A 174 18.73 -11.80 -5.40
CA ALA A 174 17.43 -11.65 -4.76
C ALA A 174 17.47 -12.25 -3.35
N ARG A 175 16.92 -11.57 -2.36
CA ARG A 175 16.95 -11.98 -0.95
C ARG A 175 15.54 -11.98 -0.37
N LEU A 176 15.24 -12.97 0.47
CA LEU A 176 14.01 -12.97 1.27
C LEU A 176 14.19 -12.12 2.52
N LEU A 177 13.22 -11.26 2.78
CA LEU A 177 13.10 -10.43 3.97
C LEU A 177 11.80 -10.80 4.69
N ASN A 178 11.88 -11.09 5.98
CA ASN A 178 10.71 -11.11 6.86
C ASN A 178 10.48 -9.68 7.41
N PRO A 179 9.45 -8.96 6.97
CA PRO A 179 9.26 -7.57 7.38
C PRO A 179 8.77 -7.42 8.83
N GLN A 180 8.30 -8.49 9.48
CA GLN A 180 7.82 -8.43 10.87
C GLN A 180 8.96 -8.44 11.90
N ASN A 181 10.14 -8.97 11.55
CA ASN A 181 11.28 -9.04 12.46
C ASN A 181 12.63 -8.62 11.83
N GLY A 182 12.64 -8.27 10.55
CA GLY A 182 13.83 -7.84 9.81
C GLY A 182 14.83 -8.95 9.48
N ALA A 183 14.48 -10.22 9.68
CA ALA A 183 15.34 -11.33 9.32
C ALA A 183 15.50 -11.45 7.80
N ILE A 184 16.73 -11.53 7.34
CA ILE A 184 17.07 -11.80 5.94
C ILE A 184 17.46 -13.27 5.80
N GLY A 185 16.93 -13.94 4.77
CA GLY A 185 17.22 -15.34 4.47
C GLY A 185 18.72 -15.64 4.41
N SER A 186 19.14 -16.78 4.97
CA SER A 186 20.54 -17.21 5.03
C SER A 186 21.07 -17.70 3.67
N VAL A 187 20.16 -17.99 2.74
CA VAL A 187 20.43 -18.29 1.33
C VAL A 187 19.84 -17.19 0.45
N ASP A 188 20.38 -17.03 -0.76
CA ASP A 188 19.79 -16.15 -1.76
C ASP A 188 18.53 -16.83 -2.32
N PHE A 189 17.45 -16.05 -2.50
CA PHE A 189 16.24 -16.50 -3.18
C PHE A 189 16.55 -16.90 -4.61
N LEU A 190 17.37 -16.08 -5.28
CA LEU A 190 17.94 -16.30 -6.59
C LEU A 190 19.32 -15.60 -6.64
N ASP A 191 20.31 -16.28 -7.21
CA ASP A 191 21.64 -15.71 -7.50
C ASP A 191 21.98 -15.88 -8.98
N VAL A 192 22.01 -14.76 -9.71
CA VAL A 192 22.42 -14.65 -11.12
C VAL A 192 23.73 -13.88 -11.27
N SER A 193 24.41 -13.55 -10.16
CA SER A 193 25.60 -12.68 -10.17
C SER A 193 26.76 -13.19 -11.03
N GLY A 194 26.79 -14.50 -11.30
CA GLY A 194 27.79 -15.14 -12.15
C GLY A 194 27.57 -15.00 -13.67
N SER A 195 26.41 -14.52 -14.12
CA SER A 195 26.05 -14.46 -15.56
C SER A 195 25.65 -13.07 -16.07
N ILE A 196 25.75 -12.04 -15.22
CA ILE A 196 25.30 -10.67 -15.53
C ILE A 196 26.45 -9.66 -15.51
N SER A 197 26.23 -8.51 -16.16
CA SER A 197 27.07 -7.33 -16.03
C SER A 197 26.42 -6.28 -15.13
N THR A 198 27.23 -5.51 -14.39
CA THR A 198 26.75 -4.60 -13.34
C THR A 198 27.29 -3.17 -13.45
N ASN A 199 28.03 -2.86 -14.52
CA ASN A 199 28.58 -1.52 -14.76
C ASN A 199 27.49 -0.53 -15.23
N GLY A 200 27.60 0.75 -14.87
CA GLY A 200 26.58 1.74 -15.23
C GLY A 200 25.24 1.44 -14.57
N GLU A 201 24.15 1.42 -15.34
CA GLU A 201 22.80 1.07 -14.90
C GLU A 201 22.50 -0.44 -15.01
N ARG A 202 23.43 -1.21 -15.58
CA ARG A 202 23.28 -2.66 -15.77
C ARG A 202 23.20 -3.43 -14.45
N GLY A 203 22.52 -4.58 -14.46
CA GLY A 203 22.42 -5.47 -13.30
C GLY A 203 21.22 -6.42 -13.37
N LEU A 204 20.77 -6.87 -12.20
CA LEU A 204 19.43 -7.43 -12.00
C LEU A 204 18.47 -6.28 -11.67
N LEU A 205 17.55 -5.96 -12.58
CA LEU A 205 16.88 -4.67 -12.61
C LEU A 205 15.39 -4.72 -12.21
N GLY A 206 14.74 -5.86 -12.42
CA GLY A 206 13.33 -6.06 -12.07
C GLY A 206 12.97 -7.53 -12.03
N MET A 207 11.80 -7.84 -11.46
CA MET A 207 11.21 -9.17 -11.47
C MET A 207 9.69 -9.09 -11.48
N ALA A 208 9.06 -10.17 -11.95
CA ALA A 208 7.63 -10.40 -11.87
C ALA A 208 7.36 -11.87 -11.54
N PHE A 209 6.35 -12.14 -10.72
CA PHE A 209 5.84 -13.49 -10.52
C PHE A 209 4.84 -13.82 -11.62
N SER A 210 4.81 -15.08 -12.06
CA SER A 210 3.74 -15.58 -12.93
C SER A 210 2.37 -15.34 -12.27
N PRO A 211 1.32 -14.97 -13.02
CA PRO A 211 -0.04 -14.93 -12.48
C PRO A 211 -0.48 -16.26 -11.86
N ASP A 212 0.11 -17.38 -12.32
CA ASP A 212 -0.13 -18.72 -11.81
C ASP A 212 0.95 -19.22 -10.83
N PHE A 213 1.74 -18.31 -10.22
CA PHE A 213 2.90 -18.64 -9.37
C PHE A 213 2.59 -19.67 -8.28
N ALA A 214 1.41 -19.56 -7.65
CA ALA A 214 0.95 -20.50 -6.62
C ALA A 214 0.92 -21.97 -7.10
N THR A 215 0.76 -22.17 -8.41
CA THR A 215 0.67 -23.50 -9.04
C THR A 215 1.97 -23.89 -9.74
N ASP A 216 2.63 -22.97 -10.44
CA ASP A 216 3.76 -23.28 -11.32
C ASP A 216 5.14 -22.92 -10.73
N GLY A 217 5.17 -22.08 -9.68
CA GLY A 217 6.38 -21.55 -9.07
C GLY A 217 7.25 -20.74 -10.03
N THR A 218 6.68 -20.17 -11.10
CA THR A 218 7.41 -19.49 -12.19
C THR A 218 7.58 -18.01 -11.91
N LEU A 219 8.77 -17.48 -12.11
CA LEU A 219 9.05 -16.05 -12.08
C LEU A 219 9.89 -15.62 -13.28
N PHE A 220 9.88 -14.31 -13.52
CA PHE A 220 10.62 -13.67 -14.59
C PHE A 220 11.51 -12.58 -14.01
N VAL A 221 12.71 -12.42 -14.57
CA VAL A 221 13.64 -11.36 -14.20
C VAL A 221 14.13 -10.61 -15.42
N ASN A 222 14.35 -9.31 -15.27
CA ASN A 222 15.06 -8.49 -16.24
C ASN A 222 16.50 -8.32 -15.76
N VAL A 223 17.44 -8.77 -16.58
CA VAL A 223 18.88 -8.69 -16.30
C VAL A 223 19.63 -8.11 -17.49
N THR A 224 20.81 -7.56 -17.23
CA THR A 224 21.80 -7.33 -18.28
C THR A 224 22.81 -8.47 -18.31
N ASN A 225 22.89 -9.19 -19.42
CA ASN A 225 23.80 -10.32 -19.57
C ASN A 225 25.28 -9.87 -19.63
N SER A 226 26.19 -10.83 -19.70
CA SER A 226 27.64 -10.55 -19.74
C SER A 226 28.11 -9.84 -21.01
N ALA A 227 27.34 -9.88 -22.11
CA ALA A 227 27.61 -9.13 -23.33
C ALA A 227 27.15 -7.67 -23.24
N GLY A 228 26.27 -7.36 -22.28
CA GLY A 228 25.68 -6.04 -22.10
C GLY A 228 24.26 -5.91 -22.62
N ASP A 229 23.67 -6.99 -23.16
CA ASP A 229 22.31 -7.05 -23.69
C ASP A 229 21.28 -7.24 -22.56
N THR A 230 20.08 -6.71 -22.73
CA THR A 230 18.97 -6.99 -21.81
C THR A 230 18.40 -8.38 -22.12
N GLU A 231 18.18 -9.17 -21.08
CA GLU A 231 17.49 -10.45 -21.17
C GLU A 231 16.32 -10.50 -20.18
N ILE A 232 15.18 -10.98 -20.68
CA ILE A 232 14.09 -11.47 -19.85
C ILE A 232 14.31 -12.96 -19.67
N ARG A 233 14.48 -13.39 -18.42
CA ARG A 233 14.73 -14.79 -18.08
C ARG A 233 13.61 -15.33 -17.21
N ARG A 234 13.11 -16.51 -17.55
CA ARG A 234 12.18 -17.31 -16.76
C ARG A 234 12.95 -18.27 -15.86
N TYR A 235 12.45 -18.44 -14.64
CA TYR A 235 12.94 -19.42 -13.67
C TYR A 235 11.77 -20.10 -12.96
N ARG A 236 12.05 -21.21 -12.28
CA ARG A 236 11.12 -21.91 -11.40
C ARG A 236 11.70 -22.10 -10.00
N MET A 237 10.81 -22.10 -9.01
CA MET A 237 11.14 -22.55 -7.65
C MET A 237 11.70 -23.97 -7.65
N PHE A 238 12.61 -24.29 -6.73
CA PHE A 238 12.93 -25.68 -6.46
C PHE A 238 11.66 -26.44 -6.08
N SER A 239 11.50 -27.67 -6.58
CA SER A 239 10.33 -28.50 -6.27
C SER A 239 10.14 -28.63 -4.75
N GLY A 240 9.02 -28.11 -4.23
CA GLY A 240 8.66 -28.15 -2.81
C GLY A 240 9.35 -27.09 -1.93
N SER A 241 10.13 -26.17 -2.52
CA SER A 241 10.72 -25.02 -1.84
C SER A 241 9.75 -23.84 -1.83
N SER A 242 9.66 -23.16 -0.70
CA SER A 242 9.00 -21.85 -0.57
C SER A 242 10.01 -20.70 -0.48
N GLU A 243 11.31 -20.99 -0.53
CA GLU A 243 12.36 -20.01 -0.18
C GLU A 243 13.43 -19.83 -1.25
N GLN A 244 13.46 -20.67 -2.28
CA GLN A 244 14.57 -20.69 -3.23
C GLN A 244 14.15 -21.09 -4.65
N VAL A 245 14.59 -20.28 -5.61
CA VAL A 245 14.53 -20.50 -7.05
C VAL A 245 15.65 -21.43 -7.49
N ASP A 246 15.38 -22.34 -8.43
CA ASP A 246 16.39 -23.19 -9.05
C ASP A 246 17.10 -22.42 -10.19
N PRO A 247 18.37 -21.99 -10.01
CA PRO A 247 19.06 -21.23 -11.06
C PRO A 247 19.33 -22.08 -12.32
N SER A 248 19.28 -23.41 -12.22
CA SER A 248 19.45 -24.30 -13.38
C SER A 248 18.20 -24.42 -14.25
N SER A 249 17.07 -23.88 -13.78
CA SER A 249 15.83 -23.77 -14.55
C SER A 249 15.78 -22.56 -15.48
N GLU A 250 16.90 -21.82 -15.59
CA GLU A 250 17.02 -20.65 -16.45
C GLU A 250 16.54 -20.94 -17.87
N ASP A 251 15.69 -20.04 -18.36
CA ASP A 251 15.17 -20.05 -19.71
C ASP A 251 15.09 -18.62 -20.25
N VAL A 252 15.71 -18.36 -21.40
CA VAL A 252 15.78 -17.01 -21.98
C VAL A 252 14.53 -16.78 -22.82
N ILE A 253 13.68 -15.85 -22.38
CA ILE A 253 12.43 -15.52 -23.04
C ILE A 253 12.66 -14.51 -24.16
N LEU A 254 13.45 -13.47 -23.91
CA LEU A 254 13.70 -12.41 -24.87
C LEU A 254 15.09 -11.82 -24.65
N THR A 255 15.88 -11.71 -25.72
CA THR A 255 17.15 -10.97 -25.73
C THR A 255 17.04 -9.69 -26.57
N ILE A 256 17.45 -8.55 -26.00
CA ILE A 256 17.42 -7.24 -26.64
C ILE A 256 18.83 -6.64 -26.65
N PRO A 257 19.45 -6.46 -27.82
CA PRO A 257 20.78 -5.87 -27.93
C PRO A 257 20.84 -4.46 -27.33
N GLN A 258 21.89 -4.19 -26.54
CA GLN A 258 22.11 -2.90 -25.86
C GLN A 258 23.55 -2.42 -26.09
N GLU A 259 23.69 -1.26 -26.72
CA GLU A 259 25.02 -0.72 -27.05
C GLU A 259 25.68 0.00 -25.88
N GLN A 260 24.90 0.72 -25.08
CA GLN A 260 25.41 1.48 -23.93
C GLN A 260 25.16 0.75 -22.62
N ALA A 261 25.75 1.28 -21.55
CA ALA A 261 25.59 0.76 -20.18
C ALA A 261 24.60 1.58 -19.35
N ASN A 262 23.81 2.42 -19.99
CA ASN A 262 22.76 3.25 -19.40
C ASN A 262 21.51 3.24 -20.30
N HIS A 263 20.41 3.70 -19.75
CA HIS A 263 19.05 3.60 -20.27
C HIS A 263 18.63 2.15 -20.53
N ASN A 264 18.88 1.31 -19.54
CA ASN A 264 18.52 -0.10 -19.58
C ASN A 264 17.04 -0.34 -19.25
N GLY A 265 16.32 0.66 -18.73
CA GLY A 265 15.00 0.50 -18.14
C GLY A 265 15.05 -0.54 -17.02
N GLY A 266 14.26 -1.61 -17.16
CA GLY A 266 14.44 -2.82 -16.35
C GLY A 266 13.22 -3.25 -15.56
N TRP A 267 12.13 -2.47 -15.60
CA TRP A 267 10.85 -2.89 -15.04
C TRP A 267 10.16 -3.93 -15.93
N LEU A 268 9.52 -4.91 -15.29
CA LEU A 268 8.60 -5.85 -15.92
C LEU A 268 7.52 -6.24 -14.91
N ASP A 269 6.29 -6.41 -15.37
CA ASP A 269 5.20 -6.96 -14.57
C ASP A 269 4.07 -7.51 -15.46
N PHE A 270 3.18 -8.29 -14.87
CA PHE A 270 1.99 -8.79 -15.56
C PHE A 270 0.85 -7.77 -15.48
N GLY A 271 0.29 -7.45 -16.64
CA GLY A 271 -0.91 -6.61 -16.71
C GLY A 271 -2.17 -7.36 -16.25
N PRO A 272 -3.29 -6.65 -16.08
CA PRO A 272 -4.59 -7.26 -15.75
C PRO A 272 -5.12 -8.20 -16.84
N ASP A 273 -4.51 -8.16 -18.03
CA ASP A 273 -4.78 -9.07 -19.14
C ASP A 273 -3.96 -10.37 -19.09
N GLY A 274 -3.11 -10.55 -18.07
CA GLY A 274 -2.27 -11.73 -17.88
C GLY A 274 -1.04 -11.78 -18.79
N LEU A 275 -0.68 -10.67 -19.44
CA LEU A 275 0.46 -10.60 -20.34
C LEU A 275 1.63 -9.89 -19.68
N LEU A 276 2.86 -10.22 -20.11
CA LEU A 276 4.07 -9.64 -19.54
C LEU A 276 4.39 -8.32 -20.25
N TYR A 277 4.45 -7.24 -19.48
CA TYR A 277 4.88 -5.92 -19.91
C TYR A 277 6.34 -5.69 -19.54
N ILE A 278 7.11 -5.09 -20.44
CA ILE A 278 8.55 -4.88 -20.26
C ILE A 278 8.91 -3.46 -20.67
N ALA A 279 9.44 -2.69 -19.72
CA ALA A 279 9.87 -1.31 -19.93
C ALA A 279 11.33 -1.25 -20.43
N MET A 280 11.54 -0.65 -21.60
CA MET A 280 12.84 -0.55 -22.26
C MET A 280 13.22 0.90 -22.52
N GLY A 281 14.38 1.32 -22.01
CA GLY A 281 14.99 2.59 -22.41
C GLY A 281 15.50 2.58 -23.85
N ASP A 282 15.81 3.75 -24.38
CA ASP A 282 16.28 4.00 -25.76
C ASP A 282 17.66 3.37 -26.08
N GLY A 283 18.34 2.83 -25.07
CA GLY A 283 19.63 2.16 -25.19
C GLY A 283 20.83 3.07 -24.98
N GLY A 284 20.60 4.28 -24.47
CA GLY A 284 21.59 5.11 -23.80
C GLY A 284 22.24 6.16 -24.69
N GLY A 285 23.12 6.95 -24.06
CA GLY A 285 23.59 8.22 -24.62
C GLY A 285 22.68 9.39 -24.27
N GLY A 286 23.08 10.60 -24.65
CA GLY A 286 22.24 11.79 -24.50
C GLY A 286 21.55 12.12 -25.82
N GLY A 287 20.24 12.38 -25.77
CA GLY A 287 19.41 12.70 -26.94
C GLY A 287 19.36 11.56 -27.95
N ASP A 288 19.00 10.35 -27.50
CA ASP A 288 18.80 9.14 -28.31
C ASP A 288 19.65 9.09 -29.60
N PRO A 289 20.99 9.02 -29.51
CA PRO A 289 21.88 9.26 -30.66
C PRO A 289 21.76 8.22 -31.79
N LEU A 290 20.98 7.17 -31.58
CA LEU A 290 20.69 6.11 -32.53
C LEU A 290 19.21 6.10 -32.97
N GLU A 291 18.43 7.09 -32.54
CA GLU A 291 17.06 7.39 -32.99
C GLU A 291 16.11 6.20 -32.77
N ARG A 292 16.29 5.47 -31.68
CA ARG A 292 15.62 4.19 -31.43
C ARG A 292 14.23 4.37 -30.86
N ALA A 293 14.00 5.39 -30.05
CA ALA A 293 12.74 5.60 -29.36
C ALA A 293 11.56 5.79 -30.33
N GLN A 294 11.82 6.48 -31.46
CA GLN A 294 10.84 6.66 -32.55
C GLN A 294 10.92 5.59 -33.65
N ASP A 295 12.05 4.90 -33.83
CA ASP A 295 12.16 3.84 -34.86
C ASP A 295 11.41 2.56 -34.41
N PRO A 296 10.36 2.14 -35.15
CA PRO A 296 9.58 0.95 -34.80
C PRO A 296 10.30 -0.37 -35.12
N ASN A 297 11.50 -0.34 -35.71
CA ASN A 297 12.31 -1.52 -35.99
C ASN A 297 13.25 -1.90 -34.83
N TYR A 298 13.19 -1.18 -33.70
CA TYR A 298 13.96 -1.47 -32.49
C TYR A 298 13.03 -1.61 -31.27
N LEU A 299 13.41 -2.50 -30.35
CA LEU A 299 12.70 -2.74 -29.09
C LEU A 299 13.09 -1.74 -27.98
N LEU A 300 13.96 -0.78 -28.28
CA LEU A 300 14.48 0.21 -27.34
C LEU A 300 13.65 1.50 -27.38
N GLY A 301 13.43 2.11 -26.23
CA GLY A 301 12.57 3.28 -26.04
C GLY A 301 11.09 2.93 -26.18
N LYS A 302 10.69 1.78 -25.62
CA LYS A 302 9.39 1.13 -25.82
C LYS A 302 8.83 0.58 -24.52
N MET A 303 7.50 0.49 -24.45
CA MET A 303 6.82 -0.50 -23.62
C MET A 303 6.52 -1.71 -24.49
N LEU A 304 7.04 -2.88 -24.12
CA LEU A 304 6.78 -4.13 -24.82
C LEU A 304 5.68 -4.92 -24.11
N ARG A 305 4.97 -5.78 -24.85
CA ARG A 305 3.93 -6.67 -24.30
C ARG A 305 3.95 -8.01 -25.02
N ILE A 306 4.16 -9.10 -24.29
CA ILE A 306 4.33 -10.45 -24.84
C ILE A 306 3.49 -11.49 -24.07
N ASP A 307 3.15 -12.60 -24.72
CA ASP A 307 2.51 -13.76 -24.11
C ASP A 307 3.54 -14.85 -23.86
N VAL A 308 3.85 -15.12 -22.59
CA VAL A 308 4.86 -16.10 -22.17
C VAL A 308 4.31 -17.52 -21.98
N THR A 309 3.04 -17.75 -22.35
CA THR A 309 2.36 -19.06 -22.21
C THR A 309 2.44 -19.91 -23.48
N SER A 310 2.88 -19.33 -24.60
CA SER A 310 3.06 -20.02 -25.89
C SER A 310 4.22 -19.40 -26.67
N ASP A 311 4.59 -20.00 -27.81
CA ASP A 311 5.79 -19.63 -28.58
C ASP A 311 5.48 -19.53 -30.09
N ASP A 312 5.56 -18.31 -30.62
CA ASP A 312 5.41 -18.00 -32.05
C ASP A 312 6.75 -18.08 -32.81
N PHE A 313 7.88 -18.21 -32.11
CA PHE A 313 9.23 -18.21 -32.65
C PHE A 313 10.03 -19.49 -32.33
N PRO A 314 9.49 -20.71 -32.53
CA PRO A 314 10.12 -21.97 -32.10
C PRO A 314 11.45 -22.33 -32.78
N ALA A 315 11.90 -21.53 -33.74
CA ALA A 315 13.20 -21.67 -34.40
C ALA A 315 14.26 -20.70 -33.84
N ASP A 316 13.88 -19.76 -32.97
CA ASP A 316 14.74 -18.73 -32.40
C ASP A 316 14.83 -18.92 -30.87
N PRO A 317 15.92 -19.50 -30.35
CA PRO A 317 16.06 -19.74 -28.92
C PRO A 317 16.22 -18.46 -28.08
N GLY A 318 16.34 -17.28 -28.69
CA GLY A 318 16.31 -16.00 -28.00
C GLY A 318 14.91 -15.40 -27.87
N ARG A 319 13.88 -16.11 -28.34
CA ARG A 319 12.47 -15.69 -28.35
C ARG A 319 11.57 -16.88 -28.03
N ASP A 320 11.18 -17.01 -26.76
CA ASP A 320 10.25 -18.04 -26.28
C ASP A 320 8.96 -17.40 -25.76
N TYR A 321 8.18 -16.84 -26.68
CA TYR A 321 6.91 -16.17 -26.41
C TYR A 321 6.06 -16.05 -27.68
N ALA A 322 4.78 -15.75 -27.49
CA ALA A 322 3.85 -15.41 -28.56
C ALA A 322 3.55 -13.90 -28.59
N ILE A 323 3.10 -13.43 -29.75
CA ILE A 323 2.71 -12.03 -29.95
C ILE A 323 1.21 -11.88 -29.64
N PRO A 324 0.83 -11.14 -28.59
CA PRO A 324 -0.57 -10.91 -28.28
C PRO A 324 -1.22 -9.93 -29.28
N ALA A 325 -2.54 -10.08 -29.46
CA ALA A 325 -3.33 -9.07 -30.17
C ALA A 325 -3.37 -7.75 -29.38
N GLY A 326 -3.55 -6.63 -30.09
CA GLY A 326 -3.65 -5.30 -29.47
C GLY A 326 -2.32 -4.55 -29.33
N ASN A 327 -1.19 -5.17 -29.72
CA ASN A 327 0.09 -4.46 -29.86
C ASN A 327 0.07 -3.49 -31.05
N ALA A 328 1.00 -2.53 -31.06
CA ALA A 328 1.06 -1.43 -32.02
C ALA A 328 1.22 -1.89 -33.48
N PHE A 329 1.94 -2.99 -33.69
CA PHE A 329 2.28 -3.51 -35.03
C PHE A 329 1.82 -4.97 -35.19
N PRO A 330 0.50 -5.21 -35.30
CA PRO A 330 -0.04 -6.56 -35.41
C PRO A 330 0.51 -7.26 -36.66
N GLY A 331 1.04 -8.46 -36.49
CA GLY A 331 1.67 -9.23 -37.58
C GLY A 331 3.00 -8.65 -38.09
N GLY A 332 3.60 -7.70 -37.37
CA GLY A 332 4.88 -7.07 -37.72
C GLY A 332 4.80 -6.07 -38.87
N ALA A 333 3.60 -5.62 -39.25
CA ALA A 333 3.44 -4.65 -40.32
C ALA A 333 3.83 -3.25 -39.83
N GLY A 334 4.94 -2.71 -40.34
CA GLY A 334 5.39 -1.35 -40.04
C GLY A 334 6.25 -1.20 -38.78
N GLY A 335 6.53 -2.30 -38.07
CA GLY A 335 7.33 -2.31 -36.85
C GLY A 335 7.44 -3.68 -36.21
N LEU A 336 8.21 -3.79 -35.13
CA LEU A 336 8.35 -5.01 -34.36
C LEU A 336 7.06 -5.32 -33.57
N PRO A 337 6.55 -6.57 -33.66
CA PRO A 337 5.23 -6.91 -33.12
C PRO A 337 5.13 -6.92 -31.59
N GLU A 338 6.25 -6.90 -30.86
CA GLU A 338 6.31 -6.81 -29.39
C GLU A 338 5.91 -5.44 -28.86
N ILE A 339 6.02 -4.40 -29.68
CA ILE A 339 5.85 -3.02 -29.25
C ILE A 339 4.38 -2.78 -28.89
N TYR A 340 4.12 -2.40 -27.64
CA TYR A 340 2.83 -1.95 -27.16
C TYR A 340 2.72 -0.42 -27.20
N ALA A 341 3.75 0.29 -26.76
CA ALA A 341 3.87 1.75 -26.87
C ALA A 341 5.32 2.15 -27.17
N LEU A 342 5.54 3.37 -27.67
CA LEU A 342 6.85 3.87 -28.11
C LEU A 342 7.10 5.32 -27.67
N GLY A 343 8.30 5.82 -27.97
CA GLY A 343 8.70 7.19 -27.66
C GLY A 343 9.01 7.39 -26.18
N LEU A 344 9.59 6.39 -25.51
CA LEU A 344 10.07 6.48 -24.14
C LEU A 344 11.59 6.63 -24.10
N ARG A 345 12.14 7.26 -23.06
CA ARG A 345 13.57 7.50 -22.89
C ARG A 345 14.25 6.44 -22.03
N ASN A 346 13.90 6.38 -20.75
CA ASN A 346 14.41 5.43 -19.77
C ASN A 346 13.35 5.15 -18.68
N PRO A 347 12.28 4.39 -19.02
CA PRO A 347 11.23 4.04 -18.09
C PRO A 347 11.76 3.09 -17.01
N PHE A 348 11.99 3.60 -15.80
CA PHE A 348 12.74 2.90 -14.75
C PHE A 348 11.86 2.06 -13.83
N ARG A 349 10.78 2.63 -13.27
CA ARG A 349 9.72 1.86 -12.58
C ARG A 349 8.36 2.25 -13.12
N CYS A 350 7.54 1.24 -13.27
CA CYS A 350 6.15 1.38 -13.64
C CYS A 350 5.29 0.64 -12.60
N SER A 351 3.99 0.82 -12.66
CA SER A 351 3.05 0.00 -11.89
C SER A 351 1.70 -0.02 -12.58
N PHE A 352 1.00 -1.15 -12.44
CA PHE A 352 -0.43 -1.20 -12.69
C PHE A 352 -1.15 -0.76 -11.43
N ASP A 353 -2.14 0.11 -11.56
CA ASP A 353 -3.10 0.33 -10.50
C ASP A 353 -4.01 -0.91 -10.38
N SER A 354 -4.03 -1.53 -9.21
CA SER A 354 -4.78 -2.76 -8.94
C SER A 354 -6.30 -2.61 -9.08
N VAL A 355 -6.82 -1.38 -9.01
CA VAL A 355 -8.25 -1.09 -9.13
C VAL A 355 -8.66 -0.78 -10.57
N THR A 356 -7.97 0.13 -11.25
CA THR A 356 -8.33 0.54 -12.63
C THR A 356 -7.71 -0.33 -13.71
N GLY A 357 -6.62 -1.04 -13.39
CA GLY A 357 -5.82 -1.81 -14.34
C GLY A 357 -4.95 -0.95 -15.26
N GLU A 358 -4.85 0.35 -15.01
CA GLU A 358 -4.09 1.27 -15.84
C GLU A 358 -2.62 1.31 -15.45
N LEU A 359 -1.76 1.54 -16.45
CA LEU A 359 -0.31 1.50 -16.30
C LEU A 359 0.25 2.92 -16.15
N PHE A 360 0.96 3.16 -15.05
CA PHE A 360 1.75 4.37 -14.82
C PHE A 360 3.21 4.08 -15.13
N ILE A 361 3.85 4.94 -15.92
CA ILE A 361 5.21 4.77 -16.43
C ILE A 361 6.01 5.99 -16.03
N ALA A 362 6.94 5.85 -15.07
CA ALA A 362 7.87 6.93 -14.75
C ALA A 362 9.07 6.86 -15.70
N ASP A 363 9.22 7.90 -16.51
CA ASP A 363 10.23 7.99 -17.56
C ASP A 363 11.28 9.04 -17.20
N VAL A 364 12.55 8.62 -17.13
CA VAL A 364 13.63 9.50 -16.69
C VAL A 364 14.01 10.48 -17.78
N GLY A 365 13.99 11.77 -17.42
CA GLY A 365 14.30 12.91 -18.29
C GLY A 365 15.75 13.00 -18.76
N GLN A 366 15.99 13.84 -19.77
CA GLN A 366 17.32 14.07 -20.34
C GLN A 366 18.12 15.11 -19.56
N ASN A 367 17.57 16.31 -19.37
CA ASN A 367 18.24 17.43 -18.72
C ASN A 367 17.27 18.45 -18.09
N ALA A 368 16.00 18.45 -18.47
CA ALA A 368 15.06 19.52 -18.16
C ALA A 368 13.85 19.02 -17.35
N ILE A 369 13.25 17.90 -17.74
CA ILE A 369 11.96 17.46 -17.20
C ILE A 369 11.96 15.96 -16.96
N GLU A 370 11.52 15.57 -15.77
CA GLU A 370 11.13 14.21 -15.42
C GLU A 370 9.61 14.05 -15.56
N GLU A 371 9.14 12.86 -15.94
CA GLU A 371 7.72 12.68 -16.27
C GLU A 371 7.11 11.34 -15.83
N VAL A 372 5.78 11.34 -15.73
CA VAL A 372 4.95 10.14 -15.57
C VAL A 372 3.92 10.11 -16.68
N ASN A 373 3.94 9.01 -17.43
CA ASN A 373 2.99 8.69 -18.48
C ASN A 373 1.91 7.72 -17.95
N ARG A 374 0.70 7.75 -18.53
CA ARG A 374 -0.43 6.89 -18.16
C ARG A 374 -1.02 6.20 -19.38
N LEU A 375 -1.21 4.88 -19.31
CA LEU A 375 -1.87 4.08 -20.35
C LEU A 375 -3.10 3.39 -19.78
N GLY A 376 -4.23 3.59 -20.46
CA GLY A 376 -5.45 2.84 -20.21
C GLY A 376 -5.33 1.39 -20.67
N THR A 377 -6.26 0.56 -20.22
CA THR A 377 -6.37 -0.84 -20.65
C THR A 377 -6.68 -0.93 -22.16
N GLY A 378 -5.85 -1.66 -22.91
CA GLY A 378 -6.02 -1.84 -24.36
C GLY A 378 -5.61 -0.65 -25.22
N GLU A 379 -4.97 0.39 -24.66
CA GLU A 379 -4.43 1.54 -25.40
C GLU A 379 -3.06 1.25 -26.06
N GLY A 380 -2.97 0.20 -26.89
CA GLY A 380 -1.78 -0.08 -27.69
C GLY A 380 -1.57 0.94 -28.82
N GLY A 381 -0.32 1.21 -29.17
CA GLY A 381 0.10 2.11 -30.25
C GLY A 381 0.35 3.56 -29.84
N VAL A 382 0.37 3.87 -28.54
CA VAL A 382 0.63 5.22 -28.02
C VAL A 382 2.09 5.58 -28.18
N ASN A 383 2.34 6.83 -28.62
CA ASN A 383 3.67 7.40 -28.75
C ASN A 383 3.83 8.55 -27.74
N PHE A 384 4.82 8.49 -26.87
CA PHE A 384 5.09 9.53 -25.85
C PHE A 384 6.04 10.63 -26.33
N GLY A 385 6.56 10.51 -27.56
CA GLY A 385 7.23 11.60 -28.24
C GLY A 385 8.72 11.75 -27.98
N TRP A 386 9.35 10.98 -27.07
CA TRP A 386 10.82 11.01 -26.96
C TRP A 386 11.47 10.49 -28.26
N ASP A 387 12.45 11.17 -28.84
CA ASP A 387 13.19 12.35 -28.33
C ASP A 387 12.80 13.69 -28.97
N ASN A 388 11.66 13.75 -29.66
CA ASN A 388 11.11 15.03 -30.11
C ASN A 388 10.71 15.92 -28.93
N LEU A 389 10.14 15.31 -27.89
CA LEU A 389 9.69 15.96 -26.66
C LEU A 389 10.42 15.42 -25.43
N GLU A 390 10.67 16.30 -24.47
CA GLU A 390 11.06 15.98 -23.09
C GLU A 390 9.98 16.59 -22.17
N GLY A 391 9.10 15.77 -21.57
CA GLY A 391 7.86 16.27 -21.00
C GLY A 391 7.00 16.95 -22.06
N THR A 392 6.43 18.10 -21.72
CA THR A 392 5.67 18.93 -22.67
C THR A 392 6.56 19.92 -23.44
N GLN A 393 7.89 19.75 -23.48
CA GLN A 393 8.82 20.68 -24.12
C GLN A 393 9.48 20.08 -25.36
N ILE A 394 9.64 20.91 -26.40
CA ILE A 394 10.45 20.56 -27.58
C ILE A 394 11.90 20.29 -27.15
N PHE A 395 12.43 19.14 -27.54
CA PHE A 395 13.83 18.78 -27.37
C PHE A 395 14.58 18.80 -28.72
N GLU A 396 14.52 17.74 -29.52
CA GLU A 396 15.28 17.64 -30.80
C GLU A 396 14.41 17.68 -32.06
N GLY A 397 13.11 17.41 -31.92
CA GLY A 397 12.18 17.28 -33.04
C GLY A 397 10.93 18.17 -32.92
N PRO A 398 10.09 18.25 -33.96
CA PRO A 398 8.81 18.93 -33.87
C PRO A 398 7.85 18.14 -32.97
N ASP A 399 7.02 18.87 -32.23
CA ASP A 399 5.82 18.32 -31.61
C ASP A 399 4.84 17.82 -32.70
N ASP A 400 4.11 16.75 -32.38
CA ASP A 400 3.11 16.12 -33.23
C ASP A 400 1.85 15.81 -32.42
N ALA A 401 0.68 16.11 -32.97
CA ALA A 401 -0.61 15.91 -32.28
C ALA A 401 -0.94 14.43 -31.98
N SER A 402 -0.16 13.48 -32.51
CA SER A 402 -0.23 12.06 -32.17
C SER A 402 0.56 11.68 -30.92
N PHE A 403 1.44 12.56 -30.42
CA PHE A 403 2.13 12.34 -29.17
C PHE A 403 1.17 12.49 -27.98
N ARG A 404 1.44 11.71 -26.94
CA ARG A 404 0.72 11.73 -25.67
C ARG A 404 1.59 12.46 -24.66
N ASP A 405 1.13 13.63 -24.23
CA ASP A 405 1.72 14.35 -23.12
C ASP A 405 1.67 13.51 -21.81
N PRO A 406 2.65 13.68 -20.91
CA PRO A 406 2.62 13.02 -19.61
C PRO A 406 1.49 13.54 -18.74
N VAL A 407 1.01 12.72 -17.81
CA VAL A 407 -0.01 13.12 -16.83
C VAL A 407 0.60 13.89 -15.66
N LEU A 408 1.92 13.75 -15.43
CA LEU A 408 2.65 14.50 -14.43
C LEU A 408 4.07 14.79 -14.90
N GLN A 409 4.59 15.97 -14.55
CA GLN A 409 5.98 16.31 -14.81
C GLN A 409 6.57 17.22 -13.73
N TYR A 410 7.90 17.29 -13.70
CA TYR A 410 8.62 18.29 -12.89
C TYR A 410 9.99 18.65 -13.45
N PHE A 411 10.46 19.85 -13.12
CA PHE A 411 11.72 20.37 -13.62
C PHE A 411 12.94 19.81 -12.87
N HIS A 412 14.05 19.73 -13.60
CA HIS A 412 15.33 19.43 -13.01
C HIS A 412 15.76 20.50 -11.99
N GLY A 413 16.40 20.08 -10.91
CA GLY A 413 16.90 20.99 -9.87
C GLY A 413 17.04 20.32 -8.50
N SER A 414 17.06 21.12 -7.44
CA SER A 414 17.25 20.64 -6.06
C SER A 414 16.25 21.20 -5.04
N GLY A 415 15.25 21.92 -5.53
CA GLY A 415 14.14 22.43 -4.72
C GLY A 415 13.17 21.35 -4.25
N ALA A 416 12.16 21.77 -3.49
CA ALA A 416 11.10 20.90 -2.99
C ALA A 416 10.26 20.30 -4.12
N ASP A 417 10.07 21.04 -5.22
CA ASP A 417 9.25 20.66 -6.38
C ASP A 417 10.14 20.37 -7.61
N GLN A 418 11.34 19.83 -7.36
CA GLN A 418 12.33 19.52 -8.39
C GLN A 418 13.04 18.20 -8.11
N GLY A 419 13.57 17.58 -9.16
CA GLY A 419 14.32 16.32 -9.09
C GLY A 419 15.36 16.24 -10.19
N ASN A 420 15.99 15.09 -10.43
CA ASN A 420 16.90 14.87 -11.57
C ASN A 420 16.93 13.39 -12.04
N SER A 421 16.07 12.53 -11.48
CA SER A 421 15.86 11.16 -11.96
C SER A 421 14.63 10.59 -11.26
N ILE A 422 13.50 10.52 -11.95
CA ILE A 422 12.28 9.94 -11.38
C ILE A 422 12.45 8.43 -11.13
N THR A 423 11.99 7.99 -9.97
CA THR A 423 11.99 6.57 -9.58
C THR A 423 10.66 5.88 -9.87
N GLY A 424 9.58 6.61 -10.10
CA GLY A 424 8.23 6.04 -10.23
C GLY A 424 7.67 5.53 -8.91
N GLY A 425 6.46 4.98 -8.94
CA GLY A 425 5.83 4.39 -7.77
C GLY A 425 4.46 3.81 -8.07
N TYR A 426 3.51 3.89 -7.14
CA TYR A 426 2.24 3.14 -7.18
C TYR A 426 1.07 4.04 -6.83
N VAL A 427 -0.10 3.77 -7.43
CA VAL A 427 -1.36 4.23 -6.86
C VAL A 427 -1.64 3.38 -5.64
N TYR A 428 -1.54 4.00 -4.46
CA TYR A 428 -1.65 3.26 -3.21
C TYR A 428 -3.12 3.01 -2.86
N ARG A 429 -3.49 1.73 -2.69
CA ARG A 429 -4.86 1.29 -2.40
C ARG A 429 -5.01 0.63 -1.02
N GLY A 430 -4.01 0.78 -0.15
CA GLY A 430 -4.01 0.19 1.20
C GLY A 430 -4.54 1.12 2.29
N ASN A 431 -4.22 0.77 3.54
CA ASN A 431 -4.84 1.33 4.75
C ASN A 431 -4.14 2.57 5.33
N VAL A 432 -3.15 3.16 4.67
CA VAL A 432 -2.58 4.45 5.10
C VAL A 432 -3.36 5.60 4.46
N ASP A 433 -4.31 6.14 5.21
CA ASP A 433 -5.36 7.03 4.70
C ASP A 433 -4.85 8.32 4.09
N ALA A 434 -3.82 8.91 4.69
CA ALA A 434 -3.19 10.14 4.22
C ALA A 434 -2.68 10.08 2.76
N ILE A 435 -2.48 8.88 2.21
CA ILE A 435 -1.99 8.65 0.84
C ILE A 435 -2.85 7.65 0.06
N ARG A 436 -4.01 7.24 0.59
CA ARG A 436 -4.93 6.33 -0.11
C ARG A 436 -5.45 7.00 -1.38
N ASP A 437 -5.52 6.25 -2.47
CA ASP A 437 -5.93 6.71 -3.81
C ASP A 437 -4.98 7.77 -4.42
N HIS A 438 -3.77 7.91 -3.88
CA HIS A 438 -2.73 8.76 -4.46
C HIS A 438 -1.70 7.91 -5.20
N TYR A 439 -1.21 8.42 -6.33
CA TYR A 439 0.04 7.97 -6.91
C TYR A 439 1.21 8.53 -6.11
N VAL A 440 1.92 7.66 -5.39
CA VAL A 440 3.09 8.00 -4.58
C VAL A 440 4.34 7.65 -5.36
N PHE A 441 5.26 8.60 -5.51
CA PHE A 441 6.47 8.45 -6.30
C PHE A 441 7.63 9.26 -5.71
N ALA A 442 8.84 9.05 -6.21
CA ALA A 442 10.04 9.72 -5.71
C ALA A 442 11.01 10.13 -6.82
N ASP A 443 11.93 11.01 -6.44
CA ASP A 443 13.14 11.31 -7.18
C ASP A 443 14.35 10.61 -6.56
N PHE A 444 15.13 9.91 -7.38
CA PHE A 444 16.32 9.17 -6.96
C PHE A 444 17.43 10.10 -6.46
N VAL A 445 17.67 11.23 -7.12
CA VAL A 445 18.85 12.07 -6.82
C VAL A 445 18.62 12.88 -5.55
N ASN A 446 17.45 13.53 -5.44
CA ASN A 446 17.13 14.42 -4.34
C ASN A 446 16.44 13.71 -3.18
N SER A 447 15.98 12.47 -3.38
CA SER A 447 15.17 11.72 -2.40
C SER A 447 13.86 12.43 -2.02
N ASN A 448 13.37 13.34 -2.87
CA ASN A 448 12.04 13.89 -2.71
C ASN A 448 11.01 12.78 -2.93
N VAL A 449 9.96 12.77 -2.12
CA VAL A 449 8.82 11.84 -2.22
C VAL A 449 7.57 12.69 -2.27
N TRP A 450 6.72 12.45 -3.27
CA TRP A 450 5.48 13.16 -3.48
C TRP A 450 4.31 12.20 -3.59
N SER A 451 3.11 12.72 -3.38
CA SER A 451 1.86 12.05 -3.68
C SER A 451 0.92 13.00 -4.43
N VAL A 452 0.19 12.46 -5.40
CA VAL A 452 -0.84 13.17 -6.18
C VAL A 452 -2.09 12.30 -6.21
N PRO A 453 -3.29 12.83 -5.96
CA PRO A 453 -4.53 12.08 -6.14
C PRO A 453 -4.57 11.46 -7.54
N GLU A 454 -4.82 10.17 -7.65
CA GLU A 454 -4.86 9.47 -8.95
C GLU A 454 -5.90 10.09 -9.90
N ALA A 455 -7.01 10.58 -9.34
CA ALA A 455 -8.07 11.26 -10.07
C ALA A 455 -7.62 12.56 -10.77
N ASP A 456 -6.50 13.17 -10.35
CA ASP A 456 -5.94 14.37 -10.99
C ASP A 456 -5.01 14.00 -12.17
N LEU A 457 -4.51 12.76 -12.23
CA LEU A 457 -3.55 12.30 -13.23
C LEU A 457 -4.24 11.83 -14.52
N VAL A 458 -4.96 12.72 -15.19
CA VAL A 458 -5.78 12.39 -16.36
C VAL A 458 -5.06 12.61 -17.69
N ASN A 459 -5.23 11.69 -18.63
CA ASN A 459 -4.70 11.84 -19.99
C ASN A 459 -5.23 13.12 -20.66
N GLY A 460 -4.33 13.89 -21.27
CA GLY A 460 -4.65 15.19 -21.90
C GLY A 460 -4.57 16.39 -20.96
N ALA A 461 -4.15 16.19 -19.71
CA ALA A 461 -3.77 17.26 -18.80
C ALA A 461 -2.49 16.86 -18.03
N THR A 462 -1.50 17.74 -18.03
CA THR A 462 -0.25 17.51 -17.30
C THR A 462 -0.28 18.26 -15.97
N VAL A 463 -0.14 17.52 -14.87
CA VAL A 463 0.03 18.06 -13.52
C VAL A 463 1.50 18.41 -13.29
N ASP A 464 1.77 19.65 -12.86
CA ASP A 464 3.10 20.02 -12.35
C ASP A 464 3.24 19.57 -10.89
N VAL A 465 4.39 19.01 -10.50
CA VAL A 465 4.60 18.50 -9.13
C VAL A 465 4.42 19.56 -8.04
N SER A 466 4.48 20.85 -8.34
CA SER A 466 4.15 21.91 -7.38
C SER A 466 2.69 21.91 -6.91
N ALA A 467 1.80 21.19 -7.60
CA ALA A 467 0.42 20.92 -7.17
C ALA A 467 0.29 19.64 -6.32
N SER A 468 1.38 18.87 -6.16
CA SER A 468 1.41 17.63 -5.36
C SER A 468 1.60 17.89 -3.87
N MET A 469 1.38 16.86 -3.06
CA MET A 469 1.81 16.84 -1.67
C MET A 469 3.24 16.26 -1.58
N ARG A 470 4.20 17.07 -1.14
CA ARG A 470 5.53 16.58 -0.78
C ARG A 470 5.52 15.92 0.60
N LEU A 471 5.83 14.62 0.65
CA LEU A 471 5.71 13.79 1.85
C LEU A 471 6.94 13.84 2.77
N ASN A 472 8.11 14.29 2.29
CA ASN A 472 9.36 14.21 3.05
C ASN A 472 9.32 14.81 4.46
N ASP A 473 8.52 15.84 4.69
CA ASP A 473 8.42 16.49 5.99
C ASP A 473 7.61 15.63 7.00
N GLN A 474 6.77 14.72 6.49
CA GLN A 474 5.98 13.76 7.27
C GLN A 474 6.72 12.41 7.40
N LEU A 475 7.44 11.99 6.35
CA LEU A 475 8.23 10.74 6.33
C LEU A 475 9.43 10.83 7.29
N SER A 476 9.17 10.51 8.55
CA SER A 476 10.16 10.39 9.62
C SER A 476 10.37 8.91 9.96
N PRO A 477 11.38 8.24 9.37
CA PRO A 477 11.68 6.86 9.71
C PRO A 477 11.89 6.69 11.21
N ASP A 478 11.29 5.64 11.79
CA ASP A 478 11.52 5.25 13.18
C ASP A 478 13.02 4.99 13.46
N GLN A 479 13.74 4.47 12.46
CA GLN A 479 15.16 4.16 12.50
C GLN A 479 15.81 4.30 11.11
N GLY A 480 17.08 4.69 11.05
CA GLY A 480 17.80 4.80 9.76
C GLY A 480 17.46 6.09 9.02
N SER A 481 17.71 6.12 7.70
CA SER A 481 17.44 7.30 6.87
C SER A 481 17.09 6.89 5.45
N LEU A 482 16.12 7.58 4.86
CA LEU A 482 15.77 7.44 3.46
C LEU A 482 16.76 8.22 2.59
N SER A 483 17.41 7.56 1.63
CA SER A 483 18.34 8.20 0.71
C SER A 483 18.44 7.43 -0.61
N ASN A 484 18.34 8.16 -1.71
CA ASN A 484 18.30 7.63 -3.06
C ASN A 484 17.19 6.57 -3.18
N VAL A 485 15.95 7.02 -3.15
CA VAL A 485 14.79 6.12 -3.31
C VAL A 485 14.92 5.43 -4.66
N SER A 486 15.03 4.11 -4.70
CA SER A 486 15.22 3.34 -5.95
C SER A 486 14.01 2.51 -6.37
N SER A 487 13.04 2.33 -5.49
CA SER A 487 11.80 1.64 -5.79
C SER A 487 10.77 1.84 -4.70
N PHE A 488 9.56 1.50 -5.06
CA PHE A 488 8.49 1.13 -4.15
C PHE A 488 8.07 -0.31 -4.42
N GLY A 489 7.20 -0.87 -3.59
CA GLY A 489 6.57 -2.16 -3.83
C GLY A 489 5.45 -2.44 -2.83
N GLU A 490 4.63 -3.44 -3.13
CA GLU A 490 3.52 -3.88 -2.28
C GLU A 490 3.65 -5.38 -1.95
N ASP A 491 3.04 -5.79 -0.83
CA ASP A 491 2.79 -7.21 -0.53
C ASP A 491 1.32 -7.60 -0.77
N SER A 492 1.02 -8.89 -0.63
CA SER A 492 -0.33 -9.44 -0.80
C SER A 492 -1.35 -8.94 0.21
N ASN A 493 -0.92 -8.27 1.29
CA ASN A 493 -1.78 -7.67 2.30
C ASN A 493 -2.02 -6.17 2.06
N GLY A 494 -1.50 -5.61 0.96
CA GLY A 494 -1.60 -4.18 0.66
C GLY A 494 -0.67 -3.30 1.53
N ASN A 495 0.34 -3.89 2.17
CA ASN A 495 1.40 -3.10 2.80
C ASN A 495 2.26 -2.47 1.71
N PHE A 496 2.63 -1.21 1.89
CA PHE A 496 3.42 -0.45 0.92
C PHE A 496 4.82 -0.18 1.44
N TYR A 497 5.81 -0.35 0.58
CA TYR A 497 7.22 -0.30 0.91
C TYR A 497 7.98 0.69 0.05
N ILE A 498 9.04 1.26 0.62
CA ILE A 498 9.99 2.15 -0.05
C ILE A 498 11.43 1.68 0.16
N VAL A 499 12.21 1.72 -0.91
CA VAL A 499 13.57 1.19 -0.97
C VAL A 499 14.60 2.32 -0.93
N SER A 500 15.49 2.30 0.05
CA SER A 500 16.60 3.25 0.19
C SER A 500 17.87 2.65 -0.40
N TYR A 501 18.26 3.07 -1.61
CA TYR A 501 19.39 2.50 -2.33
C TYR A 501 20.72 2.67 -1.58
N SER A 502 20.98 3.88 -1.09
CA SER A 502 22.29 4.23 -0.54
C SER A 502 22.52 3.67 0.86
N THR A 503 21.46 3.53 1.66
CA THR A 503 21.57 2.96 3.01
C THR A 503 21.36 1.45 3.04
N GLY A 504 20.69 0.90 2.02
CA GLY A 504 20.34 -0.52 2.01
C GLY A 504 19.18 -0.85 2.94
N ASP A 505 18.34 0.14 3.28
CA ASP A 505 17.18 -0.02 4.14
C ASP A 505 15.90 -0.21 3.32
N ILE A 506 14.99 -1.01 3.85
CA ILE A 506 13.62 -1.17 3.36
C ILE A 506 12.69 -0.65 4.45
N PHE A 507 11.78 0.26 4.09
CA PHE A 507 10.80 0.82 4.99
C PHE A 507 9.38 0.44 4.54
N ARG A 508 8.49 0.31 5.51
CA ARG A 508 7.04 0.17 5.31
C ARG A 508 6.37 1.50 5.64
N PHE A 509 5.42 1.92 4.82
CA PHE A 509 4.51 3.02 5.13
C PHE A 509 3.53 2.60 6.22
N VAL A 510 3.37 3.45 7.22
CA VAL A 510 2.46 3.22 8.35
C VAL A 510 1.73 4.52 8.70
N SER A 511 0.52 4.40 9.23
CA SER A 511 -0.19 5.51 9.85
C SER A 511 0.41 5.82 11.23
N ALA A 512 0.63 7.09 11.53
CA ALA A 512 1.10 7.58 12.82
C ALA A 512 0.08 8.58 13.40
N PRO A 513 -0.27 8.46 14.70
CA PRO A 513 -1.20 9.37 15.38
C PRO A 513 -0.62 10.75 15.68
#